data_AF-A0A7C6WKE2-F1
#
_entry.id   AF-A0A7C6WKE2-F1
#
_cell.length_a   1.000
_cell.length_b   1.000
_cell.length_c   1.000
_cell.angle_alpha   90.00
_cell.angle_beta   90.00
_cell.angle_gamma   90.00
#
_symmetry.space_group_name_H-M   'P 1'
#
loop_
_entity.id
_entity.type
_entity.pdbx_description
1 polymer ?
#
loop_
_entity_poly.entity_id
_entity_poly.type
_entity_poly.pdbx_seq_one_letter_code
_entity_poly.pdbx_strand_id
1 'polypeptide(L)'
;LNSEGGTILFNRRNGLQALIGMRQMPEYEAASCINEDVKQQLFDYVDNDYFYPYNHNFTLTEAEEEIYSVKMSAINTYVEEELLKFFIGTRPIDEFDSFVQRVNELGIDEMTTLKNQAYDRYKAIIQ
;
A
#
# COMPACT_ATOMS: atom_id res chain seq x y z
N LEU A 1 8.24 -6.45 -11.50
CA LEU A 1 9.45 -5.62 -11.36
C LEU A 1 10.25 -5.49 -12.67
N ASN A 2 10.24 -6.51 -13.55
CA ASN A 2 10.96 -6.49 -14.84
C ASN A 2 10.05 -6.24 -16.07
N SER A 3 9.00 -5.42 -15.94
CA SER A 3 8.24 -4.94 -17.10
C SER A 3 8.59 -3.48 -17.36
N GLU A 4 8.78 -3.11 -18.64
CA GLU A 4 8.99 -1.73 -19.05
C GLU A 4 7.89 -0.84 -18.47
N GLY A 5 8.28 0.13 -17.63
CA GLY A 5 7.36 1.04 -16.94
C GLY A 5 6.95 0.64 -15.52
N GLY A 6 7.26 -0.58 -15.05
CA GLY A 6 6.89 -1.03 -13.70
C GLY A 6 7.47 -0.15 -12.59
N THR A 7 8.75 0.20 -12.68
CA THR A 7 9.43 1.07 -11.70
C THR A 7 8.90 2.51 -11.74
N ILE A 8 8.54 3.02 -12.92
CA ILE A 8 8.02 4.39 -13.07
C ILE A 8 6.60 4.49 -12.50
N LEU A 9 5.74 3.52 -12.80
CA LEU A 9 4.39 3.45 -12.23
C LEU A 9 4.43 3.25 -10.71
N PHE A 10 5.34 2.42 -10.21
CA PHE A 10 5.55 2.23 -8.77
C PHE A 10 5.98 3.53 -8.09
N ASN A 11 6.95 4.25 -8.64
CA ASN A 11 7.41 5.54 -8.11
C ASN A 11 6.33 6.63 -8.21
N ARG A 12 5.47 6.61 -9.23
CA ARG A 12 4.33 7.55 -9.33
C ARG A 12 3.24 7.24 -8.31
N ARG A 13 2.97 5.95 -8.05
CA ARG A 13 1.94 5.50 -7.11
C ARG A 13 2.36 5.62 -5.64
N ASN A 14 3.61 5.29 -5.34
CA ASN A 14 4.12 5.17 -3.98
C ASN A 14 5.11 6.29 -3.61
N GLY A 15 5.49 7.16 -4.55
CA GLY A 15 6.58 8.11 -4.40
C GLY A 15 7.97 7.47 -4.48
N LEU A 16 9.02 8.28 -4.34
CA LEU A 16 10.34 7.82 -3.94
C LEU A 16 10.29 7.56 -2.43
N GLN A 17 9.76 6.41 -2.02
CA GLN A 17 10.17 5.85 -0.74
C GLN A 17 11.63 5.46 -0.90
N ALA A 18 12.54 6.37 -0.55
CA ALA A 18 13.87 5.94 -0.14
C ALA A 18 13.61 4.88 0.93
N LEU A 19 14.09 3.66 0.71
CA LEU A 19 14.14 2.62 1.73
C LEU A 19 15.18 3.03 2.78
N ILE A 20 14.94 4.17 3.45
CA ILE A 20 15.58 4.47 4.71
C ILE A 20 14.93 3.52 5.70
N GLY A 21 15.62 2.43 6.00
CA GLY A 21 15.24 1.52 7.08
C GLY A 21 14.60 0.20 6.68
N MET A 22 15.07 -0.48 5.63
CA MET A 22 15.04 -1.95 5.73
C MET A 22 16.05 -2.34 6.81
N ARG A 23 15.63 -3.08 7.85
CA ARG A 23 16.56 -3.69 8.81
C ARG A 23 17.54 -4.57 8.03
N GLN A 24 18.71 -4.04 7.69
CA GLN A 24 19.82 -4.87 7.24
C GLN A 24 20.33 -5.65 8.46
N MET A 25 20.91 -6.83 8.24
CA MET A 25 21.40 -7.64 9.35
C MET A 25 22.46 -6.82 10.14
N PRO A 26 22.19 -6.49 11.43
CA PRO A 26 23.06 -5.62 12.23
C PRO A 26 24.53 -6.06 12.24
N GLU A 27 24.74 -7.38 12.22
CA GLU A 27 26.06 -8.01 12.25
C GLU A 27 26.90 -7.70 10.99
N TYR A 28 26.27 -7.56 9.82
CA TYR A 28 26.94 -7.29 8.56
C TYR A 28 27.33 -5.81 8.42
N GLU A 29 26.48 -4.91 8.93
CA GLU A 29 26.77 -3.47 8.93
C GLU A 29 27.81 -3.08 9.97
N ALA A 30 27.81 -3.72 11.15
CA ALA A 30 28.83 -3.52 12.18
C ALA A 30 30.25 -3.84 11.66
N ALA A 31 30.39 -4.89 10.83
CA ALA A 31 31.67 -5.28 10.23
C ALA A 31 32.15 -4.32 9.13
N SER A 32 31.25 -3.54 8.53
CA SER A 32 31.56 -2.61 7.44
C SER A 32 31.81 -1.17 7.93
N CYS A 33 31.51 -0.87 9.19
CA CYS A 33 31.73 0.43 9.79
C CYS A 33 33.21 0.64 10.12
N ILE A 34 33.81 1.69 9.55
CA ILE A 34 35.23 2.02 9.75
C ILE A 34 35.46 2.75 11.09
N ASN A 35 34.43 3.40 11.65
CA ASN A 35 34.50 4.21 12.86
C ASN A 35 33.32 3.91 13.81
N GLU A 36 33.58 3.92 15.12
CA GLU A 36 32.57 3.67 16.17
C GLU A 36 31.47 4.73 16.19
N ASP A 37 31.76 5.99 15.82
CA ASP A 37 30.73 7.05 15.74
C ASP A 37 29.66 6.74 14.68
N VAL A 38 30.09 6.18 13.53
CA VAL A 38 29.20 5.80 12.43
C VAL A 38 28.33 4.60 12.83
N LYS A 39 28.93 3.68 13.58
CA LYS A 39 28.25 2.52 14.14
C LYS A 39 27.17 2.93 15.15
N GLN A 40 27.47 3.88 16.04
CA GLN A 40 26.49 4.42 17.00
C GLN A 40 25.31 5.08 16.28
N GLN A 41 25.57 5.90 15.26
CA GLN A 41 24.51 6.55 14.48
C GLN A 41 23.59 5.54 13.78
N LEU A 42 24.15 4.42 13.29
CA LEU A 42 23.40 3.39 12.58
C LEU A 42 22.52 2.57 13.53
N PHE A 43 23.05 2.21 14.70
CA PHE A 43 22.32 1.42 15.69
C PHE A 43 21.38 2.23 16.58
N ASP A 44 21.51 3.56 16.65
CA ASP A 44 20.58 4.41 17.41
C ASP A 44 19.10 4.20 17.03
N TYR A 45 18.82 3.96 15.74
CA TYR A 45 17.46 3.66 15.26
C TYR A 45 16.97 2.26 15.67
N VAL A 46 17.88 1.30 15.82
CA VAL A 46 17.59 -0.08 16.24
C VAL A 46 17.41 -0.14 17.75
N ASP A 47 18.33 0.48 18.49
CA ASP A 47 18.42 0.46 19.95
C ASP A 47 17.27 1.24 20.59
N ASN A 48 16.88 2.37 20.00
CA ASN A 48 15.74 3.16 20.47
C ASN A 48 14.40 2.77 19.83
N ASP A 49 14.36 1.71 19.01
CA ASP A 49 13.17 1.20 18.33
C ASP A 49 12.38 2.29 17.56
N TYR A 50 13.10 3.12 16.80
CA TYR A 50 12.50 4.17 15.97
C TYR A 50 11.91 3.64 14.66
N PHE A 51 12.07 2.35 14.37
CA PHE A 51 11.48 1.75 13.18
C PHE A 51 9.97 1.65 13.33
N TYR A 52 9.26 2.20 12.35
CA TYR A 52 7.82 1.95 12.25
C TYR A 52 7.58 0.43 12.12
N PRO A 53 6.57 -0.14 12.79
CA PRO A 53 6.27 -1.55 12.67
C PRO A 53 6.07 -1.92 11.21
N TYR A 54 6.58 -3.09 10.81
CA TYR A 54 6.43 -3.56 9.45
C TYR A 54 4.95 -3.75 9.11
N ASN A 55 4.45 -2.90 8.21
CA ASN A 55 3.13 -3.07 7.62
C ASN A 55 3.15 -4.36 6.79
N HIS A 56 2.49 -5.40 7.29
CA HIS A 56 2.48 -6.67 6.61
C HIS A 56 1.63 -6.63 5.34
N ASN A 57 2.08 -7.37 4.33
CA ASN A 57 1.33 -7.56 3.11
C ASN A 57 0.17 -8.55 3.38
N PHE A 58 -1.06 -8.10 3.16
CA PHE A 58 -2.23 -8.98 3.17
C PHE A 58 -2.37 -9.67 1.82
N THR A 59 -1.91 -10.90 1.73
CA THR A 59 -1.93 -11.68 0.49
C THR A 59 -3.33 -12.26 0.25
N LEU A 60 -3.90 -11.93 -0.91
CA LEU A 60 -5.09 -12.58 -1.43
C LEU A 60 -4.70 -13.95 -2.02
N THR A 61 -5.63 -14.88 -2.08
CA THR A 61 -5.42 -16.10 -2.87
C THR A 61 -5.44 -15.74 -4.37
N GLU A 62 -4.86 -16.59 -5.23
CA GLU A 62 -4.77 -16.33 -6.67
C GLU A 62 -6.14 -16.06 -7.32
N ALA A 63 -7.15 -16.85 -6.94
CA ALA A 63 -8.53 -16.66 -7.43
C ALA A 63 -9.18 -15.37 -6.92
N GLU A 64 -8.94 -15.00 -5.65
CA GLU A 64 -9.44 -13.74 -5.09
C GLU A 64 -8.74 -12.53 -5.73
N GLU A 65 -7.44 -12.65 -6.05
CA GLU A 65 -6.66 -11.59 -6.67
C GLU A 65 -7.11 -11.29 -8.10
N GLU A 66 -7.45 -12.33 -8.89
CA GLU A 66 -8.00 -12.14 -10.23
C GLU A 66 -9.32 -11.36 -10.19
N ILE A 67 -10.26 -11.79 -9.33
CA ILE A 67 -11.55 -11.13 -9.15
C ILE A 67 -11.34 -9.68 -8.66
N TYR A 68 -10.46 -9.50 -7.68
CA TYR A 68 -10.16 -8.20 -7.10
C TYR A 68 -9.58 -7.25 -8.16
N SER A 69 -8.62 -7.70 -8.95
CA SER A 69 -7.96 -6.89 -9.98
C SER A 69 -8.97 -6.38 -11.02
N VAL A 70 -9.84 -7.27 -11.50
CA VAL A 70 -10.85 -6.92 -12.52
C VAL A 70 -11.87 -5.92 -11.97
N LYS A 71 -12.47 -6.20 -10.80
CA LYS A 71 -13.49 -5.31 -10.23
C LYS A 71 -12.91 -3.97 -9.79
N MET A 72 -11.74 -3.98 -9.12
CA MET A 72 -11.12 -2.75 -8.65
C MET A 72 -10.68 -1.85 -9.80
N SER A 73 -10.26 -2.41 -10.94
CA SER A 73 -9.93 -1.62 -12.14
C SER A 73 -11.12 -0.81 -12.64
N ALA A 74 -12.31 -1.45 -12.72
CA ALA A 74 -13.54 -0.79 -13.14
C ALA A 74 -14.00 0.28 -12.12
N ILE A 75 -13.91 -0.03 -10.82
CA ILE A 75 -14.24 0.92 -9.76
C ILE A 75 -13.30 2.13 -9.80
N ASN A 76 -11.99 1.92 -9.91
CA ASN A 76 -11.01 2.99 -9.97
C ASN A 76 -11.28 3.92 -11.15
N THR A 77 -11.57 3.36 -12.33
CA THR A 77 -11.92 4.15 -13.52
C THR A 77 -13.12 5.06 -13.26
N TYR A 78 -14.20 4.51 -12.71
CA TYR A 78 -15.39 5.29 -12.36
C TYR A 78 -15.10 6.38 -11.32
N VAL A 79 -14.36 6.03 -10.27
CA VAL A 79 -14.01 6.95 -9.18
C VAL A 79 -13.13 8.10 -9.68
N GLU A 80 -12.11 7.82 -10.48
CA GLU A 80 -11.23 8.84 -11.04
C GLU A 80 -11.98 9.81 -11.95
N GLU A 81 -12.86 9.30 -12.82
CA GLU A 81 -13.68 10.13 -13.71
C GLU A 81 -14.66 11.03 -12.95
N GLU A 82 -15.37 10.48 -11.96
CA GLU A 82 -16.36 11.24 -11.20
C GLU A 82 -15.71 12.23 -10.23
N LEU A 83 -14.63 11.85 -9.54
CA LEU A 83 -13.86 12.79 -8.71
C LEU A 83 -13.33 13.97 -9.52
N LEU A 84 -12.85 13.72 -10.74
CA LEU A 84 -12.43 14.79 -11.63
C LEU A 84 -13.59 15.77 -11.92
N LYS A 85 -14.80 15.27 -12.17
CA LYS A 85 -16.01 16.09 -12.40
C LYS A 85 -16.38 16.95 -11.19
N PHE A 86 -16.24 16.40 -9.98
CA PHE A 86 -16.43 17.16 -8.75
C PHE A 86 -15.38 18.28 -8.62
N PHE A 87 -14.11 18.03 -8.93
CA PHE A 87 -13.05 19.05 -8.82
C PHE A 87 -13.18 20.18 -9.83
N ILE A 88 -13.56 19.88 -11.08
CA ILE A 88 -13.76 20.90 -12.11
C ILE A 88 -15.13 21.62 -12.00
N GLY A 89 -15.99 21.18 -11.08
CA GLY A 89 -17.30 21.76 -10.83
C GLY A 89 -18.37 21.43 -11.89
N THR A 90 -18.15 20.42 -12.73
CA THR A 90 -19.18 19.94 -13.67
C THR A 90 -20.24 19.09 -12.98
N ARG A 91 -19.92 18.55 -11.80
CA ARG A 91 -20.87 17.85 -10.93
C ARG A 91 -20.93 18.54 -9.56
N PRO A 92 -22.13 18.91 -9.06
CA PRO A 92 -22.27 19.54 -7.76
C PRO A 92 -21.96 18.55 -6.63
N ILE A 93 -21.28 19.00 -5.57
CA ILE A 93 -20.88 18.15 -4.44
C ILE A 93 -22.07 17.54 -3.69
N ASP A 94 -23.25 18.16 -3.79
CA ASP A 94 -24.50 17.64 -3.21
C ASP A 94 -24.89 16.26 -3.77
N GLU A 95 -24.35 15.87 -4.94
CA GLU A 95 -24.55 14.53 -5.52
C GLU A 95 -23.53 13.48 -5.04
N PHE A 96 -22.69 13.80 -4.06
CA PHE A 96 -21.68 12.89 -3.54
C PHE A 96 -22.28 11.58 -3.00
N ASP A 97 -23.43 11.64 -2.32
CA ASP A 97 -24.10 10.44 -1.81
C ASP A 97 -24.50 9.48 -2.93
N SER A 98 -25.00 10.00 -4.06
CA SER A 98 -25.34 9.21 -5.25
C SER A 98 -24.09 8.60 -5.89
N PHE A 99 -22.96 9.31 -5.86
CA PHE A 99 -21.66 8.76 -6.27
C PHE A 99 -21.26 7.57 -5.39
N VAL A 100 -21.35 7.70 -4.07
CA VAL A 100 -21.05 6.61 -3.12
C VAL A 100 -21.95 5.41 -3.36
N GLN A 101 -23.26 5.64 -3.55
CA GLN A 101 -24.20 4.56 -3.87
C GLN A 101 -23.79 3.81 -5.14
N ARG A 102 -23.35 4.54 -6.18
CA ARG A 102 -22.90 3.91 -7.41
C ARG A 102 -21.63 3.09 -7.23
N VAL A 103 -20.68 3.57 -6.41
CA VAL A 103 -19.47 2.80 -6.05
C VAL A 103 -19.84 1.51 -5.30
N ASN A 104 -20.84 1.57 -4.42
CA ASN A 104 -21.36 0.38 -3.73
C ASN A 104 -21.99 -0.61 -4.71
N GLU A 105 -22.80 -0.16 -5.67
CA GLU A 105 -23.38 -0.99 -6.73
C GLU A 105 -22.32 -1.65 -7.64
N LEU A 106 -21.15 -1.02 -7.82
CA LEU A 106 -20.03 -1.60 -8.55
C LEU A 106 -19.33 -2.74 -7.78
N GLY A 107 -19.68 -2.95 -6.50
CA GLY A 107 -19.23 -4.07 -5.69
C GLY A 107 -18.00 -3.78 -4.84
N ILE A 108 -17.80 -2.54 -4.38
CA ILE A 108 -16.72 -2.21 -3.45
C ILE A 108 -16.81 -3.00 -2.13
N ASP A 109 -18.02 -3.36 -1.70
CA ASP A 109 -18.26 -4.13 -0.46
C ASP A 109 -17.70 -5.56 -0.57
N GLU A 110 -17.80 -6.17 -1.75
CA GLU A 110 -17.19 -7.47 -2.02
C GLU A 110 -15.66 -7.39 -1.90
N MET A 111 -15.06 -6.30 -2.42
CA MET A 111 -13.61 -6.08 -2.36
C MET A 111 -13.12 -5.84 -0.93
N THR A 112 -13.89 -5.08 -0.15
CA THR A 112 -13.67 -4.89 1.29
C THR A 112 -13.70 -6.23 2.03
N THR A 113 -14.67 -7.08 1.70
CA THR A 113 -14.80 -8.41 2.31
C THR A 113 -13.59 -9.30 2.02
N LEU A 114 -13.12 -9.33 0.77
CA LEU A 114 -11.91 -10.07 0.39
C LEU A 114 -10.67 -9.60 1.17
N LYS A 115 -10.51 -8.28 1.35
CA LYS A 115 -9.40 -7.72 2.12
C LYS A 115 -9.50 -8.04 3.61
N ASN A 116 -10.70 -8.03 4.18
CA ASN A 116 -10.91 -8.45 5.57
C ASN A 116 -10.57 -9.93 5.77
N GLN A 117 -10.94 -10.81 4.82
CA GLN A 117 -10.55 -12.22 4.86
C GLN A 117 -9.03 -12.40 4.80
N ALA A 118 -8.34 -11.63 3.95
CA ALA A 118 -6.87 -11.63 3.92
C ALA A 118 -6.25 -11.16 5.24
N TYR A 119 -6.86 -10.17 5.88
CA TYR A 119 -6.45 -9.68 7.19
C TYR A 119 -6.67 -10.71 8.30
N ASP A 120 -7.79 -11.43 8.29
CA ASP A 120 -8.06 -12.48 9.27
C ASP A 120 -7.12 -13.68 9.10
N ARG A 121 -6.79 -14.06 7.85
CA ARG A 121 -5.73 -15.05 7.56
C ARG A 121 -4.38 -14.61 8.14
N TYR A 122 -4.06 -13.34 8.00
CA TYR A 122 -2.84 -12.77 8.54
C TYR A 122 -2.81 -12.80 10.08
N LYS A 123 -3.90 -12.41 10.76
CA LYS A 123 -4.00 -12.50 12.22
C LYS A 123 -3.78 -13.92 12.74
N ALA A 124 -4.33 -14.91 12.04
CA ALA A 124 -4.19 -16.32 12.41
C ALA A 124 -2.74 -16.83 12.30
N ILE A 125 -1.87 -16.16 11.53
CA ILE A 125 -0.44 -16.52 11.40
C ILE A 125 0.40 -15.94 12.55
N ILE A 126 -0.05 -14.85 13.18
CA ILE A 126 0.72 -14.10 14.20
C ILE A 126 0.31 -14.43 15.63
N GLN A 127 -0.84 -15.08 15.82
CA GLN A 127 -1.19 -15.73 17.09
C GLN A 127 -0.38 -17.01 17.31
#